data_AF-A0A212F8W7-F1
#
_entry.id   AF-A0A212F8W7-F1
#
_cell.length_a   1.000
_cell.length_b   1.000
_cell.length_c   1.000
_cell.angle_alpha   90.00
_cell.angle_beta   90.00
_cell.angle_gamma   90.00
#
_symmetry.space_group_name_H-M   'P 1'
#
loop_
_entity.id
_entity.type
_entity.pdbx_description
1 polymer ?
#
loop_
_entity_poly.entity_id
_entity_poly.type
_entity_poly.pdbx_seq_one_letter_code
_entity_poly.pdbx_strand_id
1 'polypeptide(L)'
;MKFVISVFVLALVAVALGDKPHYDLNNAPALFEKYINDFNKSYKDAADREVHYRAFVQSLQEINEANARPSPTVYDLNSFSDYSADEQNNMRGLLIPGNY
;
A
#
# COMPACT_ATOMS: atom_id res chain seq x y z
N MET A 1 54.43 -26.87 -3.64
CA MET A 1 53.18 -26.55 -4.37
C MET A 1 52.12 -26.19 -3.34
N LYS A 2 51.44 -25.06 -3.54
CA LYS A 2 50.44 -24.47 -2.66
C LYS A 2 49.08 -25.10 -2.93
N PHE A 3 48.36 -25.53 -1.90
CA PHE A 3 46.91 -25.72 -1.98
C PHE A 3 46.29 -25.19 -0.68
N VAL A 4 46.17 -23.86 -0.59
CA VAL A 4 45.31 -23.23 0.42
C VAL A 4 43.90 -23.30 -0.17
N ILE A 5 43.10 -24.24 0.30
CA ILE A 5 41.69 -24.33 -0.05
C ILE A 5 41.00 -23.18 0.67
N SER A 6 40.83 -22.07 -0.05
CA SER A 6 40.05 -20.93 0.40
C SER A 6 38.59 -21.33 0.34
N VAL A 7 38.03 -21.73 1.48
CA VAL A 7 36.60 -22.00 1.63
C VAL A 7 35.87 -20.66 1.48
N PHE A 8 35.28 -20.42 0.31
CA PHE A 8 34.31 -19.35 0.12
C PHE A 8 33.14 -19.65 1.04
N VAL A 9 33.05 -18.92 2.16
CA VAL A 9 31.85 -18.86 2.98
C VAL A 9 30.78 -18.23 2.09
N LEU A 10 29.87 -19.05 1.57
CA LEU A 10 28.60 -18.62 1.02
C LEU A 10 27.83 -17.95 2.16
N ALA A 11 28.05 -16.65 2.35
CA ALA A 11 27.17 -15.83 3.14
C ALA A 11 25.81 -15.84 2.41
N LEU A 12 24.92 -16.73 2.86
CA LEU A 12 23.49 -16.59 2.63
C LEU A 12 23.11 -15.26 3.30
N VAL A 13 23.20 -14.18 2.54
CA VAL A 13 22.45 -12.97 2.86
C VAL A 13 21.01 -13.39 2.67
N ALA A 14 20.37 -13.86 3.74
CA ALA A 14 18.93 -13.87 3.80
C ALA A 14 18.53 -12.42 3.53
N VAL A 15 18.06 -12.14 2.32
CA VAL A 15 17.36 -10.89 2.04
C VAL A 15 16.26 -10.88 3.07
N ALA A 16 16.40 -10.02 4.08
CA ALA A 16 15.32 -9.71 4.99
C ALA A 16 14.26 -9.02 4.13
N LEU A 17 13.45 -9.83 3.45
CA LEU A 17 12.16 -9.41 2.94
C LEU A 17 11.43 -8.98 4.20
N GLY A 18 11.43 -7.68 4.47
CA GLY A 18 10.67 -7.12 5.59
C GLY A 18 9.26 -7.67 5.51
N ASP A 19 8.70 -8.08 6.65
CA ASP A 19 7.36 -8.64 6.67
C ASP A 19 6.40 -7.69 5.97
N LYS A 20 5.62 -8.23 5.03
CA LYS A 20 4.65 -7.45 4.29
C LYS A 20 3.61 -6.89 5.27
N PRO A 21 3.25 -5.60 5.19
CA PRO A 21 2.25 -5.03 6.07
C PRO A 21 0.94 -5.82 6.02
N HIS A 22 0.34 -6.04 7.19
CA HIS A 22 -1.01 -6.55 7.33
C HIS A 22 -1.75 -5.69 8.37
N TYR A 23 -2.78 -4.98 7.94
CA TYR A 23 -3.53 -4.06 8.78
C TYR A 23 -4.72 -4.75 9.44
N ASP A 24 -4.92 -4.49 10.74
CA ASP A 24 -6.14 -4.87 11.43
C ASP A 24 -7.27 -3.91 11.07
N LEU A 25 -8.30 -4.40 10.36
CA LEU A 25 -9.46 -3.61 9.96
C LEU A 25 -10.29 -3.13 11.16
N ASN A 26 -10.22 -3.81 12.31
CA ASN A 26 -10.88 -3.32 13.54
C ASN A 26 -10.22 -2.06 14.08
N ASN A 27 -8.95 -1.84 13.73
CA ASN A 27 -8.18 -0.65 14.09
C ASN A 27 -8.22 0.43 13.00
N ALA A 28 -9.04 0.27 11.96
CA ALA A 28 -9.12 1.20 10.84
C ALA A 28 -9.39 2.67 11.24
N PRO A 29 -10.25 2.99 12.24
CA PRO A 29 -10.42 4.37 12.68
C PRO A 29 -9.11 5.03 13.13
N ALA A 30 -8.31 4.35 13.96
CA ALA A 30 -7.05 4.89 14.46
C ALA A 30 -5.98 4.96 13.35
N LEU A 31 -5.96 3.96 12.45
CA LEU A 31 -5.09 3.97 11.28
C LEU A 31 -5.42 5.14 10.34
N PHE A 32 -6.70 5.50 10.21
CA PHE A 32 -7.12 6.62 9.39
C PHE A 32 -6.68 7.97 9.98
N GLU A 33 -6.79 8.16 11.30
CA GLU A 33 -6.24 9.37 11.94
C GLU A 33 -4.72 9.48 11.73
N LYS A 34 -3.99 8.37 11.86
CA LYS A 34 -2.56 8.34 11.57
C LYS A 34 -2.28 8.68 10.11
N TYR A 35 -3.01 8.07 9.18
CA TYR A 35 -2.92 8.33 7.74
C TYR A 35 -3.11 9.79 7.38
N ILE A 36 -4.14 10.44 7.95
CA ILE A 36 -4.43 11.85 7.75
C ILE A 36 -3.21 12.71 8.10
N ASN A 37 -2.56 12.40 9.22
CA ASN A 37 -1.37 13.14 9.67
C ASN A 37 -0.13 12.81 8.82
N ASP A 38 0.12 11.54 8.53
CA ASP A 38 1.30 11.12 7.77
C ASP A 38 1.32 11.69 6.35
N PHE A 39 0.15 11.83 5.72
CA PHE A 39 0.01 12.31 4.35
C PHE A 39 -0.57 13.72 4.26
N ASN A 40 -0.67 14.45 5.37
CA ASN A 40 -1.21 15.81 5.46
C ASN A 40 -2.55 15.97 4.74
N LYS A 41 -3.48 15.05 4.99
CA LYS A 41 -4.81 15.07 4.39
C LYS A 41 -5.69 16.12 5.03
N SER A 42 -6.56 16.70 4.22
CA SER A 42 -7.58 17.64 4.65
C SER A 42 -8.82 17.42 3.81
N TYR A 43 -9.98 17.40 4.45
CA TYR A 43 -11.26 17.13 3.81
C TYR A 43 -12.15 18.36 3.93
N LYS A 44 -13.01 18.57 2.93
CA LYS A 44 -13.89 19.73 2.86
C LYS A 44 -14.89 19.79 4.02
N ASP A 45 -15.49 18.66 4.34
CA ASP A 45 -16.51 18.52 5.35
C ASP A 45 -16.59 17.07 5.88
N ALA A 46 -17.51 16.82 6.81
CA ALA A 46 -17.67 15.50 7.41
C ALA A 46 -18.15 14.43 6.42
N ALA A 47 -18.94 14.81 5.41
CA ALA A 47 -19.43 13.86 4.41
C ALA A 47 -18.30 13.44 3.47
N ASP A 48 -17.47 14.40 3.06
CA ASP A 48 -16.24 14.19 2.29
C ASP A 48 -15.26 13.27 3.04
N ARG A 49 -14.99 13.58 4.31
CA ARG A 49 -14.16 12.74 5.19
C ARG A 49 -14.66 11.31 5.29
N GLU A 50 -15.97 11.12 5.38
CA GLU A 50 -16.58 9.79 5.48
C GLU A 50 -16.49 9.01 4.16
N VAL A 51 -16.53 9.67 3.00
CA VAL A 51 -16.25 9.04 1.70
C VAL A 51 -14.80 8.53 1.65
N HIS A 52 -13.84 9.39 2.02
CA HIS A 52 -12.42 9.04 2.06
C HIS A 52 -12.10 7.97 3.10
N TYR A 53 -12.76 7.98 4.26
CA TYR A 53 -12.62 6.93 5.27
C TYR A 53 -13.01 5.55 4.72
N ARG A 54 -14.15 5.46 4.02
CA ARG A 54 -14.58 4.19 3.40
C ARG A 54 -13.62 3.71 2.32
N ALA A 55 -13.13 4.63 1.48
CA ALA A 55 -12.10 4.31 0.48
C ALA A 55 -10.78 3.84 1.13
N PHE A 56 -10.38 4.47 2.23
CA PHE A 56 -9.22 4.05 3.01
C PHE A 56 -9.36 2.63 3.57
N VAL A 57 -10.52 2.29 4.17
CA VAL A 57 -10.79 0.94 4.67
C VAL A 57 -10.70 -0.09 3.54
N GLN A 58 -11.24 0.23 2.36
CA GLN A 58 -11.13 -0.62 1.19
C GLN A 58 -9.66 -0.84 0.78
N SER A 59 -8.84 0.22 0.76
CA SER A 59 -7.40 0.09 0.47
C SER A 59 -6.68 -0.79 1.49
N LEU A 60 -7.01 -0.72 2.79
CA LEU A 60 -6.42 -1.62 3.79
C LEU A 60 -6.70 -3.09 3.45
N GLN A 61 -7.95 -3.40 3.07
CA GLN A 61 -8.35 -4.74 2.65
C GLN A 61 -7.58 -5.18 1.39
N GLU A 62 -7.52 -4.34 0.36
CA GLU A 62 -6.81 -4.64 -0.88
C GLU A 62 -5.31 -4.86 -0.67
N ILE A 63 -4.68 -4.06 0.20
CA ILE A 63 -3.27 -4.24 0.57
C ILE A 63 -3.07 -5.58 1.29
N ASN A 64 -3.93 -5.91 2.25
CA ASN A 64 -3.87 -7.18 2.98
C ASN A 64 -3.96 -8.38 2.04
N GLU A 65 -4.95 -8.37 1.14
CA GLU A 65 -5.15 -9.41 0.13
C GLU A 65 -3.95 -9.49 -0.83
N ALA A 66 -3.42 -8.34 -1.26
CA ALA A 66 -2.29 -8.29 -2.17
C ALA A 66 -1.01 -8.82 -1.55
N ASN A 67 -0.77 -8.49 -0.28
CA ASN A 67 0.39 -8.92 0.47
C ASN A 67 0.34 -10.40 0.86
N ALA A 68 -0.85 -10.96 1.09
CA ALA A 68 -1.03 -12.38 1.36
C ALA A 68 -0.63 -13.30 0.17
N ARG A 69 -0.56 -12.76 -1.05
CA ARG A 69 -0.15 -13.53 -2.24
C ARG A 69 1.35 -13.87 -2.21
N PRO A 70 1.77 -15.05 -2.71
CA PRO A 70 3.18 -15.45 -2.81
C PRO A 70 3.87 -14.69 -3.96
N SER A 71 4.09 -13.39 -3.73
CA SER A 71 4.73 -12.45 -4.65
C SER A 71 5.88 -11.73 -3.95
N PRO A 72 6.98 -11.37 -4.63
CA PRO A 72 8.02 -10.52 -4.05
C PRO A 72 7.57 -9.06 -3.87
N THR A 73 6.43 -8.66 -4.45
CA THR A 73 5.89 -7.30 -4.31
C THR A 73 5.32 -7.07 -2.91
N VAL A 74 5.63 -5.91 -2.35
CA VAL A 74 5.09 -5.38 -1.10
C VAL A 74 4.19 -4.19 -1.43
N TYR A 75 2.98 -4.21 -0.89
CA TYR A 75 2.01 -3.11 -0.96
C TYR A 75 1.91 -2.45 0.41
N ASP A 76 1.78 -1.12 0.45
CA ASP A 76 1.69 -0.32 1.67
C ASP A 76 0.80 0.92 1.39
N LEU A 77 0.39 1.61 2.46
CA LEU A 77 -0.35 2.87 2.39
C LEU A 77 0.48 3.95 1.70
N ASN A 78 -0.20 4.75 0.88
CA ASN A 78 0.39 5.89 0.18
C ASN A 78 -0.61 7.06 0.11
N SER A 79 -0.19 8.19 -0.44
CA SER A 79 -1.01 9.39 -0.54
C SER A 79 -2.29 9.25 -1.38
N PHE A 80 -2.53 8.11 -2.02
CA PHE A 80 -3.71 7.83 -2.83
C PHE A 80 -4.62 6.76 -2.20
N SER A 81 -4.25 6.20 -1.05
CA SER A 81 -4.99 5.11 -0.39
C SER A 81 -6.38 5.51 0.09
N ASP A 82 -6.74 6.79 0.13
CA ASP A 82 -8.10 7.25 0.46
C ASP A 82 -8.90 7.71 -0.77
N TYR A 83 -8.40 7.51 -1.99
CA TYR A 83 -9.11 7.97 -3.20
C TYR A 83 -10.34 7.12 -3.47
N SER A 84 -11.48 7.79 -3.65
CA SER A 84 -12.70 7.18 -4.16
C SER A 84 -12.52 6.66 -5.59
N ALA A 85 -13.41 5.76 -6.02
CA ALA A 85 -13.37 5.21 -7.38
C ALA A 85 -13.43 6.30 -8.46
N ASP A 86 -14.22 7.35 -8.24
CA ASP A 86 -14.34 8.48 -9.16
C ASP A 86 -13.02 9.27 -9.25
N GLU A 87 -12.36 9.52 -8.12
CA GLU A 87 -11.05 10.19 -8.10
C GLU A 87 -9.97 9.36 -8.78
N GLN A 88 -9.94 8.05 -8.54
CA GLN A 88 -9.01 7.14 -9.22
C GLN A 88 -9.23 7.14 -10.74
N ASN A 89 -10.48 7.19 -11.20
CA ASN A 89 -10.81 7.29 -12.62
C ASN A 89 -10.37 8.64 -13.20
N ASN A 90 -10.57 9.73 -12.47
CA ASN A 90 -10.16 11.08 -12.89
C ASN A 90 -8.63 11.28 -12.91
N MET A 91 -7.87 10.44 -12.20
CA MET A 91 -6.40 10.44 -12.29
C MET A 91 -5.86 9.81 -13.58
N ARG A 92 -6.68 9.09 -14.35
CA ARG A 92 -6.23 8.45 -15.59
C ARG A 92 -6.17 9.51 -16.69
N GLY A 93 -4.97 9.83 -17.16
CA GLY A 93 -4.76 10.72 -18.31
C GLY A 93 -5.22 10.15 -19.66
N LEU A 94 -5.91 9.00 -19.67
CA LEU A 94 -6.42 8.37 -20.88
C LEU A 94 -7.80 8.95 -21.22
N LEU A 95 -7.86 9.79 -22.24
CA LEU A 95 -9.12 10.19 -22.85
C LEU A 95 -9.67 9.01 -23.65
N ILE A 96 -10.70 8.33 -23.12
CA ILE A 96 -11.46 7.35 -23.91
C ILE A 96 -12.52 8.15 -24.69
N PRO A 97 -12.44 8.24 -26.03
CA PRO A 97 -13.47 8.90 -26.80
C PRO A 97 -14.80 8.17 -26.55
N GLY A 98 -15.81 8.92 -26.07
CA GLY A 98 -17.13 8.36 -25.85
C GLY A 98 -17.72 7.87 -27.18
N ASN A 99 -18.22 6.64 -27.18
CA ASN A 99 -19.13 6.19 -28.22
C ASN A 99 -20.44 6.99 -28.01
N TYR A 100 -20.63 8.02 -28.85
CA TYR A 100 -21.88 8.80 -28.94
C TYR A 100 -23.04 7.91 -29.38
#